data_AF-A0A954R126-F1
#
_entry.id   AF-A0A954R126-F1
#
_cell.length_a   1.000
_cell.length_b   1.000
_cell.length_c   1.000
_cell.angle_alpha   90.00
_cell.angle_beta   90.00
_cell.angle_gamma   90.00
#
_symmetry.space_group_name_H-M   'P 1'
#
loop_
_entity.id
_entity.type
_entity.pdbx_description
1 polymer ?
#
loop_
_entity_poly.entity_id
_entity_poly.type
_entity_poly.pdbx_seq_one_letter_code
_entity_poly.pdbx_strand_id
1 'polypeptide(L)'
;MANLMQASVMQGIGRTEFVDRVIRTGLCPGGNVRMSRLLKLIEHGRVDPSPMTTHQFNFQEVDKALHMMETKEDGILKPLICFSVA
;
A
#
# COMPACT_ATOMS: atom_id res chain seq x y z
N MET A 1 5.21 18.40 26.18
CA MET A 1 5.77 17.67 25.02
C MET A 1 5.26 16.23 24.89
N ALA A 2 5.05 15.49 25.98
CA ALA A 2 4.49 14.12 25.92
C ALA A 2 3.05 14.03 25.34
N ASN A 3 2.24 15.09 25.46
CA ASN A 3 0.83 15.06 25.04
C ASN A 3 0.59 15.25 23.53
N LEU A 4 1.60 15.76 22.79
CA LEU A 4 1.53 15.92 21.32
C LEU A 4 1.95 14.63 20.58
N MET A 5 2.76 13.78 21.21
CA MET A 5 3.22 12.53 20.61
C MET A 5 2.09 11.50 20.50
N GLN A 6 1.18 11.44 21.46
CA GLN A 6 0.07 10.48 21.45
C GLN A 6 -1.01 10.82 20.40
N ALA A 7 -1.28 12.09 20.13
CA ALA A 7 -2.23 12.51 19.09
C ALA A 7 -1.74 12.18 17.66
N SER A 8 -0.41 12.23 17.45
CA SER A 8 0.22 11.98 16.15
C SER A 8 0.13 10.52 15.70
N VAL A 9 0.09 9.57 16.65
CA VAL A 9 -0.06 8.13 16.35
C VAL A 9 -1.45 7.83 15.79
N MET A 10 -2.51 8.48 16.31
CA MET A 10 -3.88 8.26 15.85
C MET A 10 -4.18 8.87 14.46
N GLN A 11 -3.40 9.88 14.04
CA GLN A 11 -3.47 10.47 12.70
C GLN A 11 -2.44 9.88 11.73
N GLY A 12 -1.55 9.00 12.21
CA GLY A 12 -0.51 8.36 11.39
C GLY A 12 0.47 9.32 10.70
N ILE A 13 0.55 10.57 11.17
CA ILE A 13 1.42 11.62 10.63
C ILE A 13 2.32 12.11 11.76
N GLY A 14 3.63 11.96 11.59
CA GLY A 14 4.63 12.38 12.55
C GLY A 14 5.60 13.40 11.95
N ARG A 15 5.98 14.39 12.77
CA ARG A 15 7.08 15.31 12.48
C ARG A 15 8.02 15.36 13.69
N THR A 16 9.23 14.87 13.51
CA THR A 16 10.31 14.96 14.51
C THR A 16 11.52 15.65 13.89
N GLU A 17 12.28 16.38 14.69
CA GLU A 17 13.49 17.09 14.25
C GLU A 17 14.73 16.42 14.87
N PHE A 18 15.71 16.07 14.03
CA PHE A 18 17.00 15.51 14.43
C PHE A 18 18.10 16.22 13.63
N VAL A 19 18.97 16.96 14.31
CA VAL A 19 20.13 17.69 13.70
C VAL A 19 19.71 18.47 12.44
N ASP A 20 18.83 19.47 12.61
CA ASP A 20 18.30 20.31 11.52
C ASP A 20 17.68 19.55 10.32
N ARG A 21 17.29 18.29 10.51
CA ARG A 21 16.52 17.50 9.54
C ARG A 21 15.10 17.29 10.03
N VAL A 22 14.15 17.50 9.12
CA VAL A 22 12.73 17.22 9.34
C VAL A 22 12.42 15.79 8.89
N ILE A 23 12.03 14.92 9.83
CA ILE A 23 11.54 13.58 9.52
C ILE A 23 10.03 13.65 9.36
N ARG A 24 9.52 13.29 8.18
CA ARG A 24 8.08 13.23 7.88
C ARG A 24 7.66 11.77 7.74
N THR A 25 6.69 11.36 8.54
CA THR A 25 5.98 10.08 8.38
C THR A 25 4.52 10.37 8.08
N GLY A 26 3.86 9.46 7.36
CA GLY A 26 2.48 9.67 6.95
C GLY A 26 1.87 8.37 6.43
N LEU A 27 0.61 8.15 6.76
CA LEU A 27 -0.22 7.16 6.07
C LEU A 27 -0.53 7.63 4.66
N CYS A 28 -0.71 6.68 3.74
CA CYS A 28 -1.11 6.98 2.39
C CYS A 28 -2.49 7.67 2.37
N PRO A 29 -2.67 8.78 1.64
CA PRO A 29 -3.98 9.38 1.49
C PRO A 29 -4.92 8.45 0.71
N GLY A 30 -6.16 8.32 1.17
CA GLY A 30 -7.21 7.53 0.54
C GLY A 30 -8.33 8.38 -0.07
N GLY A 31 -9.47 7.74 -0.34
CA GLY A 31 -10.69 8.39 -0.82
C GLY A 31 -10.76 8.59 -2.34
N ASN A 32 -11.97 8.91 -2.82
CA ASN A 32 -12.28 8.97 -4.25
C ASN A 32 -11.39 9.99 -5.00
N VAL A 33 -11.18 11.18 -4.43
CA VAL A 33 -10.39 12.24 -5.09
C VAL A 33 -8.96 11.78 -5.36
N ARG A 34 -8.33 11.06 -4.41
CA ARG A 34 -6.98 10.54 -4.59
C ARG A 34 -6.96 9.41 -5.62
N MET A 35 -7.89 8.46 -5.52
CA MET A 35 -7.98 7.34 -6.47
C MET A 35 -8.21 7.81 -7.90
N SER A 36 -9.14 8.74 -8.11
CA SER A 36 -9.43 9.33 -9.42
C SER A 36 -8.19 9.99 -10.06
N ARG A 37 -7.31 10.60 -9.26
CA ARG A 37 -6.05 11.18 -9.76
C ARG A 37 -5.04 10.10 -10.14
N LEU A 38 -4.93 9.02 -9.36
CA LEU A 38 -4.01 7.91 -9.66
C LEU A 38 -4.46 7.14 -10.91
N LEU A 39 -5.76 6.87 -11.04
CA LEU A 39 -6.31 6.18 -12.22
C LEU A 39 -6.06 6.96 -13.51
N LYS A 40 -6.16 8.30 -13.49
CA LYS A 40 -5.79 9.13 -14.65
C LYS A 40 -4.34 8.94 -15.09
N LEU A 41 -3.41 8.69 -14.17
CA LEU A 41 -2.01 8.43 -14.56
C LEU A 41 -1.89 7.11 -15.31
N ILE A 42 -2.66 6.10 -14.92
CA ILE A 42 -2.70 4.80 -15.59
C ILE A 42 -3.36 4.95 -16.97
N GLU A 43 -4.52 5.63 -17.03
CA GLU A 43 -5.27 5.88 -18.27
C GLU A 43 -4.44 6.60 -19.34
N HIS A 44 -3.60 7.56 -18.94
CA HIS A 44 -2.72 8.29 -19.85
C HIS A 44 -1.35 7.61 -20.06
N GLY A 45 -1.19 6.35 -19.63
CA GLY A 45 0.04 5.56 -19.82
C GLY A 45 1.27 6.10 -19.09
N ARG A 46 1.09 6.94 -18.07
CA ARG A 46 2.20 7.53 -17.29
C ARG A 46 2.77 6.57 -16.26
N VAL A 47 1.96 5.60 -15.82
CA VAL A 47 2.34 4.57 -14.85
C VAL A 47 1.68 3.26 -15.23
N ASP A 48 2.46 2.19 -15.33
CA ASP A 48 1.98 0.81 -15.44
C ASP A 48 2.26 0.05 -14.13
N PRO A 49 1.24 -0.27 -13.32
CA PRO A 49 1.42 -1.02 -12.09
C PRO A 49 1.47 -2.54 -12.30
N SER A 50 1.18 -3.05 -13.50
CA SER A 50 1.09 -4.50 -13.76
C SER A 50 2.35 -5.29 -13.36
N PRO A 51 3.59 -4.77 -13.51
CA PRO A 51 4.79 -5.47 -13.05
C PRO A 51 4.86 -5.74 -11.54
N MET A 52 4.07 -5.03 -10.72
CA MET A 52 4.01 -5.30 -9.27
C MET A 52 3.25 -6.58 -8.94
N THR A 53 2.35 -7.02 -9.82
CA THR A 53 1.57 -8.24 -9.64
C THR A 53 2.40 -9.44 -10.09
N THR A 54 3.08 -10.10 -9.16
CA THR A 54 3.97 -11.23 -9.49
C THR A 54 3.27 -12.58 -9.48
N HIS A 55 2.16 -12.71 -8.74
CA HIS A 55 1.44 -13.97 -8.60
C HIS A 55 -0.07 -13.75 -8.75
N GLN A 56 -0.75 -14.72 -9.35
CA GLN A 56 -2.20 -14.72 -9.49
C GLN A 56 -2.79 -16.00 -8.89
N PHE A 57 -3.87 -15.86 -8.16
CA PHE A 57 -4.54 -16.96 -7.47
C PHE A 57 -6.05 -16.89 -7.66
N ASN A 58 -6.71 -18.04 -7.58
CA ASN A 58 -8.16 -18.08 -7.48
C ASN A 58 -8.63 -17.77 -6.05
N PHE A 59 -9.90 -17.43 -5.88
CA PHE A 59 -10.46 -17.11 -4.55
C PHE A 59 -10.28 -18.24 -3.51
N GLN A 60 -10.27 -19.50 -3.93
CA GLN A 60 -10.05 -20.64 -3.03
C GLN A 60 -8.62 -20.71 -2.46
N GLU A 61 -7.68 -19.94 -3.01
CA GLU A 61 -6.26 -19.96 -2.64
C GLU A 61 -5.82 -18.71 -1.86
N VAL A 62 -6.77 -17.92 -1.34
CA VAL A 62 -6.46 -16.69 -0.59
C VAL A 62 -5.52 -16.95 0.60
N ASP A 63 -5.72 -18.04 1.34
CA ASP A 63 -4.86 -18.38 2.48
C ASP A 63 -3.42 -18.66 2.06
N LYS A 64 -3.23 -19.33 0.91
CA LYS A 64 -1.91 -19.58 0.33
C LYS A 64 -1.24 -18.27 -0.09
N ALA A 65 -1.98 -17.39 -0.76
CA ALA A 65 -1.47 -16.08 -1.17
C ALA A 65 -1.07 -15.21 0.03
N LEU A 66 -1.84 -15.26 1.12
CA LEU A 66 -1.53 -14.58 2.38
C LEU A 66 -0.27 -15.16 3.03
N HIS A 67 -0.17 -16.50 3.10
CA HIS A 67 1.01 -17.17 3.65
C HIS A 67 2.29 -16.81 2.90
N MET A 68 2.28 -16.84 1.57
CA MET A 68 3.42 -16.42 0.77
C MET A 68 3.80 -14.96 1.04
N MET A 69 2.83 -14.06 1.23
CA MET A 69 3.10 -12.66 1.57
C MET A 69 3.73 -12.47 2.94
N GLU A 70 3.43 -13.36 3.89
CA GLU A 70 4.04 -13.40 5.23
C GLU A 70 5.47 -13.94 5.17
N THR A 71 5.68 -15.10 4.52
CA THR A 71 6.97 -15.79 4.46
C THR A 71 7.93 -15.23 3.41
N LYS A 72 7.44 -14.41 2.48
CA LYS A 72 8.18 -13.86 1.33
C LYS A 72 8.78 -14.93 0.40
N GLU A 73 8.07 -16.05 0.28
CA GLU A 73 8.44 -17.13 -0.64
C GLU A 73 8.37 -16.71 -2.11
N ASP A 74 9.17 -17.37 -2.93
CA ASP A 74 9.17 -17.25 -4.40
C ASP A 74 9.25 -15.81 -4.94
N GLY A 75 9.88 -14.91 -4.18
CA GLY A 75 10.04 -13.50 -4.58
C GLY A 75 8.70 -12.75 -4.71
N ILE A 76 7.66 -13.17 -3.98
CA ILE A 76 6.34 -12.53 -4.06
C ILE A 76 6.39 -11.04 -3.68
N LEU A 77 5.83 -10.20 -4.56
CA LEU A 77 5.71 -8.75 -4.34
C LEU A 77 4.26 -8.38 -4.03
N LYS A 78 3.33 -8.75 -4.94
CA LYS A 78 1.91 -8.50 -4.79
C LYS A 78 1.07 -9.62 -5.44
N PRO A 79 0.28 -10.37 -4.66
CA PRO A 79 -0.68 -11.32 -5.24
C PRO A 79 -1.91 -10.59 -5.77
N LEU A 80 -2.47 -11.08 -6.87
CA LEU A 80 -3.80 -10.74 -7.38
C LEU A 80 -4.73 -11.93 -7.18
N ILE A 81 -5.86 -11.69 -6.51
CA ILE A 81 -6.91 -12.70 -6.31
C ILE A 81 -8.02 -12.46 -7.32
N CYS A 82 -8.31 -13.46 -8.15
CA CYS A 82 -9.38 -13.41 -9.12
C CYS A 82 -10.67 -14.01 -8.53
N PHE A 83 -11.71 -13.19 -8.48
CA PHE A 83 -13.06 -13.54 -8.02
C PHE A 83 -13.97 -13.71 -9.24
N SER A 84 -13.66 -14.63 -10.15
CA SER A 84 -14.59 -14.92 -11.24
C SER A 84 -15.80 -15.66 -10.67
N VAL A 85 -16.96 -15.01 -10.69
CA VAL A 85 -18.26 -15.69 -10.65
C VAL A 85 -18.52 -16.14 -12.08
N ALA A 86 -18.68 -17.45 -12.29
CA ALA A 86 -19.16 -17.98 -13.57
C ALA A 86 -20.61 -17.54 -13.81
#